data_AF-A0AB35IPT1-F1
#
_entry.id   AF-A0AB35IPT1-F1
#
_cell.length_a   1.000
_cell.length_b   1.000
_cell.length_c   1.000
_cell.angle_alpha   90.00
_cell.angle_beta   90.00
_cell.angle_gamma   90.00
#
_symmetry.space_group_name_H-M   'P 1'
#
loop_
_entity.id
_entity.type
_entity.pdbx_description
1 polymer ?
#
loop_
_entity_poly.entity_id
_entity_poly.type
_entity_poly.pdbx_seq_one_letter_code
_entity_poly.pdbx_strand_id
1 'polypeptide(L)'
;MTYKGYLIDLDGTIYKGKDRIPEGEAFVKELQKRQIPYLFVTNNSMRTPEMVQELLRNQCELETSLETIYTATLATVDYMNDMNRGKTVYVIGETGLKTAIADAGYTVDEENPAYVVVGLDREVTYEMLVKATLAIHKGAIFIGTNPDLNIPTERGLLPGAGSLLALIEAATRVEPIIIGKPKAIIMNKALEILGTERCQTIVVGDNYLTDITAGIKNDFPTLLVTTGFTKAEEVANLPVKPDHVLSSLAEWDFDAN
;
A
#
# COMPACT_ATOMS: atom_id res chain seq x y z
N MET A 1 -14.86 7.02 22.46
CA MET A 1 -14.64 8.13 21.51
C MET A 1 -14.77 7.50 20.15
N THR A 2 -15.66 7.99 19.29
CA THR A 2 -15.94 7.32 18.02
C THR A 2 -15.01 7.82 16.90
N TYR A 3 -14.40 6.92 16.13
CA TYR A 3 -13.58 7.30 14.98
C TYR A 3 -14.45 7.85 13.84
N LYS A 4 -13.93 8.87 13.16
CA LYS A 4 -14.62 9.55 12.05
C LYS A 4 -14.08 9.18 10.68
N GLY A 5 -13.00 8.40 10.61
CA GLY A 5 -12.37 8.01 9.36
C GLY A 5 -11.64 6.68 9.49
N TYR A 6 -11.62 5.90 8.41
CA TYR A 6 -10.98 4.59 8.39
C TYR A 6 -10.01 4.46 7.21
N LEU A 7 -8.76 4.13 7.49
CA LEU A 7 -7.77 3.72 6.48
C LEU A 7 -7.66 2.20 6.54
N ILE A 8 -8.06 1.50 5.48
CA ILE A 8 -8.31 0.06 5.54
C ILE A 8 -7.40 -0.66 4.56
N ASP A 9 -6.65 -1.68 5.02
CA ASP A 9 -5.96 -2.59 4.11
C ASP A 9 -6.97 -3.49 3.34
N LEU A 10 -6.51 -4.16 2.28
CA LEU A 10 -7.35 -4.99 1.43
C LEU A 10 -7.10 -6.49 1.62
N ASP A 11 -5.91 -6.98 1.31
CA ASP A 11 -5.63 -8.42 1.22
C ASP A 11 -5.13 -8.96 2.55
N GLY A 12 -5.97 -9.79 3.18
CA GLY A 12 -5.87 -10.25 4.55
C GLY A 12 -6.92 -9.62 5.47
N THR A 13 -7.53 -8.50 5.05
CA THR A 13 -8.50 -7.71 5.84
C THR A 13 -9.93 -7.74 5.25
N ILE A 14 -10.09 -7.44 3.96
CA ILE A 14 -11.39 -7.43 3.25
C ILE A 14 -11.62 -8.72 2.46
N TYR A 15 -10.55 -9.29 1.91
CA TYR A 15 -10.52 -10.60 1.27
C TYR A 15 -9.17 -11.25 1.57
N LYS A 16 -8.96 -12.51 1.19
CA LYS A 16 -7.67 -13.18 1.35
C LYS A 16 -7.29 -13.97 0.12
N GLY A 17 -6.42 -13.42 -0.72
CA GLY A 17 -6.13 -13.99 -2.03
C GLY A 17 -7.41 -14.13 -2.86
N LYS A 18 -7.87 -15.37 -3.07
CA LYS A 18 -9.14 -15.68 -3.77
C LYS A 18 -10.32 -15.89 -2.82
N ASP A 19 -10.06 -16.04 -1.53
CA ASP A 19 -11.07 -16.31 -0.53
C ASP A 19 -11.74 -14.99 -0.08
N ARG A 20 -13.01 -15.08 0.29
CA ARG A 20 -13.78 -13.97 0.84
C ARG A 20 -13.55 -13.85 2.35
N ILE A 21 -13.66 -12.64 2.88
CA ILE A 21 -13.80 -12.38 4.32
C ILE A 21 -15.14 -11.66 4.51
N PRO A 22 -16.26 -12.41 4.68
CA PRO A 22 -17.60 -11.82 4.74
C PRO A 22 -17.75 -10.72 5.80
N GLU A 23 -17.00 -10.81 6.90
CA GLU A 23 -17.01 -9.82 7.98
C GLU A 23 -16.32 -8.51 7.57
N GLY A 24 -15.31 -8.57 6.69
CA GLY A 24 -14.72 -7.37 6.08
C GLY A 24 -15.67 -6.69 5.10
N GLU A 25 -16.45 -7.48 4.35
CA GLU A 25 -17.51 -6.94 3.49
C GLU A 25 -18.60 -6.25 4.31
N ALA A 26 -19.06 -6.90 5.39
CA ALA A 26 -20.06 -6.33 6.29
C ALA A 26 -19.57 -5.05 6.96
N PHE A 27 -18.30 -5.00 7.35
CA PHE A 27 -17.66 -3.83 7.94
C PHE A 27 -17.71 -2.61 7.01
N VAL A 28 -17.31 -2.78 5.73
CA VAL A 28 -17.37 -1.71 4.74
C VAL A 28 -18.81 -1.29 4.43
N LYS A 29 -19.74 -2.25 4.32
CA LYS A 29 -21.18 -1.95 4.12
C LYS A 29 -21.76 -1.13 5.27
N GLU A 30 -21.35 -1.40 6.51
CA GLU A 30 -21.80 -0.61 7.66
C GLU A 30 -21.19 0.80 7.67
N LEU A 31 -19.91 0.96 7.30
CA LEU A 31 -19.30 2.29 7.07
C LEU A 31 -20.08 3.10 6.03
N GLN A 32 -20.43 2.49 4.90
CA GLN A 32 -21.21 3.11 3.83
C GLN A 32 -22.61 3.52 4.30
N LYS A 33 -23.32 2.62 4.99
CA LYS A 33 -24.66 2.88 5.53
C LYS A 33 -24.66 4.02 6.55
N ARG A 34 -23.60 4.12 7.36
CA ARG A 34 -23.41 5.19 8.36
C ARG A 34 -22.80 6.46 7.76
N GLN A 35 -22.42 6.45 6.48
CA GLN A 35 -21.73 7.53 5.78
C GLN A 35 -20.44 7.96 6.48
N ILE A 36 -19.73 7.00 7.08
CA ILE A 36 -18.42 7.24 7.69
C ILE A 36 -17.36 7.18 6.58
N PRO A 37 -16.55 8.24 6.41
CA PRO A 37 -15.46 8.26 5.44
C PRO A 37 -14.49 7.07 5.64
N TYR A 38 -14.13 6.43 4.53
CA TYR A 38 -13.09 5.41 4.52
C TYR A 38 -12.28 5.49 3.23
N LEU A 39 -11.05 4.98 3.30
CA LEU A 39 -10.15 4.87 2.17
C LEU A 39 -9.43 3.52 2.25
N PHE A 40 -9.49 2.73 1.18
CA PHE A 40 -8.65 1.56 1.05
C PHE A 40 -7.22 2.00 0.74
N VAL A 41 -6.27 1.53 1.53
CA VAL A 41 -4.85 1.87 1.39
C VAL A 41 -4.06 0.59 1.19
N THR A 42 -3.55 0.35 -0.02
CA THR A 42 -2.84 -0.89 -0.37
C THR A 42 -1.44 -0.65 -0.92
N ASN A 43 -0.49 -1.50 -0.51
CA ASN A 43 0.87 -1.52 -1.07
C ASN A 43 0.94 -2.15 -2.46
N ASN A 44 -0.12 -2.81 -2.93
CA ASN A 44 -0.11 -3.48 -4.23
C ASN A 44 0.04 -2.48 -5.37
N SER A 45 1.20 -2.51 -6.06
CA SER A 45 1.53 -1.64 -7.18
C SER A 45 1.23 -2.26 -8.55
N MET A 46 0.64 -3.45 -8.60
CA MET A 46 0.43 -4.20 -9.85
C MET A 46 -0.93 -3.90 -10.50
N ARG A 47 -1.91 -3.45 -9.71
CA ARG A 47 -3.29 -3.20 -10.14
C ARG A 47 -3.58 -1.71 -10.22
N THR A 48 -4.38 -1.31 -11.21
CA THR A 48 -4.96 0.05 -11.23
C THR A 48 -6.12 0.14 -10.23
N PRO A 49 -6.55 1.35 -9.84
CA PRO A 49 -7.73 1.54 -9.01
C PRO A 49 -8.99 0.86 -9.58
N GLU A 50 -9.17 0.88 -10.89
CA GLU A 50 -10.28 0.22 -11.60
C GLU A 50 -10.22 -1.29 -11.44
N MET A 51 -9.03 -1.89 -11.58
CA MET A 51 -8.86 -3.33 -11.35
C MET A 51 -9.14 -3.72 -9.90
N VAL A 52 -8.79 -2.86 -8.93
CA VAL A 52 -9.10 -3.09 -7.51
C VAL A 52 -10.62 -2.97 -7.28
N GLN A 53 -11.27 -1.96 -7.86
CA GLN A 53 -12.72 -1.79 -7.77
C GLN A 53 -13.47 -2.98 -8.37
N GLU A 54 -13.07 -3.44 -9.56
CA GLU A 54 -13.65 -4.62 -10.20
C GLU A 54 -13.48 -5.87 -9.34
N LEU A 55 -12.33 -6.04 -8.69
CA LEU A 55 -12.11 -7.16 -7.77
C LEU A 55 -13.02 -7.07 -6.54
N LEU A 56 -13.14 -5.89 -5.91
CA LEU A 56 -14.03 -5.69 -4.76
C LEU A 56 -15.49 -5.99 -5.10
N ARG A 57 -15.93 -5.57 -6.28
CA ARG A 57 -17.28 -5.86 -6.78
C ARG A 57 -17.49 -7.35 -7.05
N ASN A 58 -16.57 -7.98 -7.80
CA ASN A 58 -16.75 -9.35 -8.29
C ASN A 58 -16.48 -10.42 -7.24
N GLN A 59 -15.55 -10.16 -6.31
CA GLN A 59 -15.12 -11.12 -5.29
C GLN A 59 -15.76 -10.84 -3.93
N CYS A 60 -15.97 -9.57 -3.56
CA CYS A 60 -16.34 -9.17 -2.20
C CYS A 60 -17.77 -8.62 -2.09
N GLU A 61 -18.57 -8.61 -3.17
CA GLU A 61 -19.91 -8.02 -3.19
C GLU A 61 -19.92 -6.56 -2.64
N LEU A 62 -18.85 -5.81 -2.94
CA LEU A 62 -18.64 -4.44 -2.49
C LEU A 62 -18.65 -3.47 -3.67
N GLU A 63 -19.68 -2.64 -3.72
CA GLU A 63 -19.73 -1.48 -4.62
C GLU A 63 -19.03 -0.30 -3.94
N THR A 64 -17.93 0.17 -4.52
CA THR A 64 -17.10 1.26 -3.97
C THR A 64 -16.70 2.21 -5.07
N SER A 65 -16.49 3.49 -4.74
CA SER A 65 -16.07 4.49 -5.73
C SER A 65 -14.54 4.46 -5.90
N LEU A 66 -14.04 4.88 -7.07
CA LEU A 66 -12.59 4.88 -7.34
C LEU A 66 -11.82 5.79 -6.37
N GLU A 67 -12.47 6.85 -5.89
CA GLU A 67 -11.92 7.80 -4.91
C GLU A 67 -11.68 7.15 -3.54
N THR A 68 -12.30 6.01 -3.27
CA THR A 68 -12.06 5.23 -2.03
C THR A 68 -10.87 4.27 -2.15
N ILE A 69 -10.12 4.26 -3.26
CA ILE A 69 -8.99 3.35 -3.49
C ILE A 69 -7.71 4.16 -3.66
N TYR A 70 -6.78 4.00 -2.71
CA TYR A 70 -5.47 4.63 -2.74
C TYR A 70 -4.35 3.61 -2.68
N THR A 71 -3.58 3.52 -3.76
CA THR A 71 -2.52 2.52 -3.91
C THR A 71 -1.14 3.16 -3.73
N ALA A 72 -0.14 2.35 -3.39
CA ALA A 72 1.26 2.79 -3.40
C ALA A 72 1.70 3.37 -4.76
N THR A 73 1.08 2.94 -5.87
CA THR A 73 1.29 3.51 -7.20
C THR A 73 0.82 4.96 -7.26
N LEU A 74 -0.42 5.25 -6.82
CA LEU A 74 -0.94 6.63 -6.79
C LEU A 74 -0.10 7.52 -5.87
N ALA A 75 0.25 7.02 -4.68
CA ALA A 75 1.12 7.74 -3.76
C ALA A 75 2.51 8.01 -4.33
N THR A 76 3.03 7.11 -5.18
CA THR A 76 4.32 7.31 -5.86
C THR A 76 4.23 8.44 -6.88
N VAL A 77 3.15 8.47 -7.66
CA VAL A 77 2.88 9.53 -8.63
C VAL A 77 2.72 10.88 -7.91
N ASP A 78 1.94 10.94 -6.84
CA ASP A 78 1.73 12.17 -6.05
C ASP A 78 3.06 12.68 -5.48
N TYR A 79 3.87 11.78 -4.92
CA TYR A 79 5.20 12.14 -4.41
C TYR A 79 6.12 12.71 -5.50
N MET A 80 6.14 12.08 -6.69
CA MET A 80 6.94 12.58 -7.82
C MET A 80 6.46 13.95 -8.30
N ASN A 81 5.15 14.19 -8.29
CA ASN A 81 4.55 15.48 -8.65
C ASN A 81 4.93 16.57 -7.65
N ASP A 82 4.85 16.27 -6.36
CA ASP A 82 5.24 17.20 -5.28
C ASP A 82 6.73 17.56 -5.34
N MET A 83 7.58 16.57 -5.65
CA MET A 83 9.03 16.76 -5.76
C MET A 83 9.45 17.58 -6.98
N ASN A 84 8.64 17.56 -8.05
CA ASN A 84 8.77 18.37 -9.25
C ASN A 84 10.20 18.44 -9.84
N ARG A 85 10.86 17.30 -10.04
CA ARG A 85 12.24 17.21 -10.57
C ARG A 85 12.35 16.98 -12.08
N GLY A 86 11.22 17.06 -12.79
CA GLY A 86 11.12 16.76 -14.21
C GLY A 86 10.09 15.66 -14.48
N LYS A 87 9.72 15.47 -15.74
CA LYS A 87 8.72 14.48 -16.17
C LYS A 87 9.36 13.28 -16.90
N THR A 88 10.57 12.89 -16.51
CA THR A 88 11.26 11.71 -17.04
C THR A 88 11.47 10.65 -15.97
N VAL A 89 11.29 9.39 -16.33
CA VAL A 89 11.32 8.27 -15.37
C VAL A 89 11.83 6.98 -16.01
N TYR A 90 12.56 6.17 -15.25
CA TYR A 90 12.78 4.76 -15.59
C TYR A 90 12.02 3.88 -14.59
N VAL A 91 11.18 2.98 -15.08
CA VAL A 91 10.26 2.19 -14.25
C VAL A 91 10.56 0.70 -14.38
N ILE A 92 10.80 0.05 -13.24
CA ILE A 92 10.73 -1.41 -13.10
C ILE A 92 9.43 -1.72 -12.37
N GLY A 93 8.53 -2.47 -12.99
CA GLY A 93 7.21 -2.76 -12.41
C GLY A 93 6.20 -3.28 -13.42
N GLU A 94 5.13 -3.86 -12.89
CA GLU A 94 3.99 -4.34 -13.68
C GLU A 94 3.18 -3.19 -14.34
N THR A 95 2.25 -3.56 -15.22
CA THR A 95 1.44 -2.62 -16.03
C THR A 95 0.72 -1.56 -15.19
N GLY A 96 0.16 -1.92 -14.02
CA GLY A 96 -0.54 -0.95 -13.17
C GLY A 96 0.32 0.25 -12.76
N LEU A 97 1.60 0.02 -12.44
CA LEU A 97 2.56 1.07 -12.12
C LEU A 97 2.93 1.90 -13.35
N LYS A 98 3.25 1.22 -14.46
CA LYS A 98 3.66 1.87 -15.72
C LYS A 98 2.57 2.77 -16.28
N THR A 99 1.31 2.29 -16.30
CA THR A 99 0.16 3.05 -16.80
C THR A 99 -0.09 4.30 -15.96
N ALA A 100 -0.16 4.18 -14.63
CA ALA A 100 -0.42 5.33 -13.77
C ALA A 100 0.66 6.43 -13.87
N ILE A 101 1.92 6.03 -14.00
CA ILE A 101 3.03 6.96 -14.20
C ILE A 101 2.92 7.67 -15.56
N ALA A 102 2.57 6.93 -16.61
CA ALA A 102 2.37 7.51 -17.95
C ALA A 102 1.17 8.48 -17.98
N ASP A 103 0.05 8.11 -17.37
CA ASP A 103 -1.17 8.93 -17.29
C ASP A 103 -0.93 10.24 -16.51
N ALA A 104 0.00 10.23 -15.55
CA ALA A 104 0.47 11.43 -14.86
C ALA A 104 1.44 12.31 -15.68
N GLY A 105 1.66 11.97 -16.95
CA GLY A 105 2.45 12.75 -17.91
C GLY A 105 3.96 12.53 -17.80
N TYR A 106 4.42 11.44 -17.16
CA TYR A 106 5.85 11.09 -17.17
C TYR A 106 6.19 10.29 -18.42
N THR A 107 7.31 10.63 -19.05
CA THR A 107 7.86 9.92 -20.21
C THR A 107 9.02 9.03 -19.79
N VAL A 108 9.11 7.85 -20.38
CA VAL A 108 10.21 6.93 -20.09
C VAL A 108 11.53 7.47 -20.66
N ASP A 109 12.56 7.54 -19.82
CA ASP A 109 13.95 7.82 -20.19
C ASP A 109 14.83 6.73 -19.60
N GLU A 110 15.49 5.93 -20.45
CA GLU A 110 16.32 4.82 -20.01
C GLU A 110 17.76 5.22 -19.69
N GLU A 111 18.17 6.45 -20.03
CA GLU A 111 19.56 6.88 -19.89
C GLU A 111 19.75 7.91 -18.78
N ASN A 112 18.90 8.95 -18.72
CA ASN A 112 19.05 10.09 -17.81
C ASN A 112 17.70 10.54 -17.19
N PRO A 113 16.90 9.61 -16.62
CA PRO A 113 15.63 9.96 -16.02
C PRO A 113 15.81 10.83 -14.77
N ALA A 114 14.80 11.66 -14.47
CA ALA A 114 14.73 12.37 -13.18
C ALA A 114 14.47 11.39 -12.02
N TYR A 115 13.72 10.33 -12.28
CA TYR A 115 13.30 9.33 -11.29
C TYR A 115 13.59 7.91 -11.75
N VAL A 116 14.02 7.05 -10.83
CA VAL A 116 14.00 5.59 -11.00
C VAL A 116 12.97 5.04 -10.02
N VAL A 117 11.89 4.48 -10.54
CA VAL A 117 10.79 3.92 -9.73
C VAL A 117 10.80 2.41 -9.85
N VAL A 118 10.86 1.73 -8.70
CA VAL A 118 10.91 0.27 -8.63
C VAL A 118 9.73 -0.25 -7.80
N GLY A 119 8.90 -1.04 -8.44
CA GLY A 119 7.92 -1.92 -7.80
C GLY A 119 8.22 -3.37 -8.10
N LEU A 120 7.28 -4.25 -7.75
CA LEU A 120 7.38 -5.66 -8.14
C LEU A 120 7.24 -5.77 -9.66
N ASP A 121 8.17 -6.47 -10.28
CA ASP A 121 8.15 -6.83 -11.70
C ASP A 121 8.51 -8.31 -11.82
N ARG A 122 7.54 -9.14 -12.23
CA ARG A 122 7.75 -10.59 -12.34
C ARG A 122 8.56 -10.98 -13.58
N GLU A 123 8.73 -10.06 -14.52
CA GLU A 123 9.51 -10.24 -15.74
C GLU A 123 10.84 -9.46 -15.68
N VAL A 124 11.26 -9.05 -14.49
CA VAL A 124 12.52 -8.32 -14.30
C VAL A 124 13.70 -9.07 -14.90
N THR A 125 14.51 -8.36 -15.67
CA THR A 125 15.73 -8.89 -16.28
C THR A 125 16.96 -8.21 -15.70
N TYR A 126 18.12 -8.85 -15.86
CA TYR A 126 19.39 -8.25 -15.46
C TYR A 126 19.64 -6.89 -16.14
N GLU A 127 19.30 -6.77 -17.42
CA GLU A 127 19.48 -5.51 -18.17
C GLU A 127 18.63 -4.37 -17.60
N MET A 128 17.41 -4.65 -17.13
CA MET A 128 16.59 -3.64 -16.48
C MET A 128 17.23 -3.14 -15.17
N LEU A 129 17.79 -4.05 -14.38
CA LEU A 129 18.51 -3.72 -13.15
C LEU A 129 19.78 -2.91 -13.43
N VAL A 130 20.50 -3.21 -14.52
CA VAL A 130 21.65 -2.44 -15.00
C VAL A 130 21.24 -1.01 -15.34
N LYS A 131 20.19 -0.82 -16.15
CA LYS A 131 19.68 0.51 -16.51
C LYS A 131 19.28 1.33 -15.28
N ALA A 132 18.53 0.74 -14.35
CA ALA A 132 18.18 1.39 -13.09
C ALA A 132 19.42 1.80 -12.28
N THR A 133 20.38 0.87 -12.11
CA THR A 133 21.63 1.12 -11.37
C THR A 133 22.43 2.27 -11.98
N LEU A 134 22.59 2.28 -13.31
CA LEU A 134 23.31 3.33 -14.03
C LEU A 134 22.61 4.69 -13.91
N ALA A 135 21.28 4.72 -14.05
CA ALA A 135 20.49 5.95 -13.90
C ALA A 135 20.60 6.53 -12.47
N ILE A 136 20.58 5.67 -11.44
CA ILE A 136 20.78 6.09 -10.04
C ILE A 136 22.19 6.67 -9.83
N HIS A 137 23.23 6.04 -10.37
CA HIS A 137 24.60 6.59 -10.31
C HIS A 137 24.74 7.95 -11.01
N LYS A 138 23.91 8.24 -12.01
CA LYS A 138 23.84 9.55 -12.66
C LYS A 138 23.01 10.59 -11.89
N GLY A 139 22.41 10.21 -10.76
CA GLY A 139 21.69 11.12 -9.86
C GLY A 139 20.16 11.10 -9.98
N ALA A 140 19.58 10.11 -10.68
CA ALA A 140 18.13 9.92 -10.64
C ALA A 140 17.65 9.63 -9.21
N ILE A 141 16.48 10.17 -8.83
CA ILE A 141 15.90 9.91 -7.51
C ILE A 141 15.38 8.47 -7.48
N PHE A 142 15.94 7.67 -6.58
CA PHE A 142 15.56 6.27 -6.41
C PHE A 142 14.34 6.13 -5.49
N ILE A 143 13.23 5.62 -6.05
CA ILE A 143 11.95 5.45 -5.36
C ILE A 143 11.56 3.97 -5.37
N GLY A 144 11.14 3.47 -4.20
CA GLY A 144 10.53 2.16 -4.05
C GLY A 144 9.05 2.27 -3.72
N THR A 145 8.20 1.61 -4.49
CA THR A 145 6.73 1.67 -4.28
C THR A 145 6.32 1.11 -2.90
N ASN A 146 6.89 -0.01 -2.47
CA ASN A 146 6.67 -0.58 -1.14
C ASN A 146 7.92 -1.35 -0.65
N PRO A 147 8.07 -1.58 0.66
CA PRO A 147 9.22 -2.27 1.23
C PRO A 147 9.04 -3.79 1.33
N ASP A 148 7.96 -4.35 0.77
CA ASP A 148 7.56 -5.72 1.04
C ASP A 148 8.57 -6.71 0.42
N LEU A 149 9.30 -7.42 1.28
CA LEU A 149 10.35 -8.35 0.85
C LEU A 149 9.78 -9.56 0.13
N ASN A 150 8.54 -9.95 0.45
CA ASN A 150 7.90 -11.14 -0.08
C ASN A 150 6.47 -10.86 -0.55
N ILE A 151 6.04 -11.65 -1.53
CA ILE A 151 4.65 -11.73 -1.97
C ILE A 151 4.12 -13.16 -1.75
N PRO A 152 3.05 -13.34 -0.97
CA PRO A 152 2.41 -14.64 -0.80
C PRO A 152 1.76 -15.13 -2.10
N THR A 153 1.99 -16.39 -2.47
CA THR A 153 1.37 -17.05 -3.62
C THR A 153 1.04 -18.51 -3.29
N GLU A 154 0.27 -19.18 -4.17
CA GLU A 154 0.04 -20.63 -4.08
C GLU A 154 1.35 -21.45 -4.12
N ARG A 155 2.42 -20.89 -4.68
CA ARG A 155 3.76 -21.52 -4.73
C ARG A 155 4.60 -21.28 -3.47
N GLY A 156 4.09 -20.50 -2.51
CA GLY A 156 4.80 -20.04 -1.32
C GLY A 156 5.15 -18.55 -1.38
N LEU A 157 6.06 -18.13 -0.51
CA LEU A 157 6.57 -16.76 -0.43
C LEU A 157 7.59 -16.51 -1.53
N LEU A 158 7.24 -15.70 -2.52
CA LEU A 158 8.13 -15.28 -3.59
C LEU A 158 8.78 -13.93 -3.26
N PRO A 159 9.85 -13.52 -3.95
CA PRO A 159 10.41 -12.17 -3.81
C PRO A 159 9.38 -11.08 -4.16
N GLY A 160 9.24 -10.08 -3.29
CA GLY A 160 8.43 -8.87 -3.49
C GLY A 160 9.26 -7.69 -4.01
N ALA A 161 8.66 -6.49 -4.06
CA ALA A 161 9.36 -5.28 -4.52
C ALA A 161 10.58 -4.94 -3.66
N GLY A 162 10.47 -5.13 -2.34
CA GLY A 162 11.57 -4.92 -1.39
C GLY A 162 12.81 -5.76 -1.70
N SER A 163 12.64 -6.97 -2.24
CA SER A 163 13.77 -7.81 -2.67
C SER A 163 14.51 -7.22 -3.88
N LEU A 164 13.78 -6.64 -4.84
CA LEU A 164 14.38 -5.96 -5.99
C LEU A 164 15.07 -4.66 -5.56
N LEU A 165 14.46 -3.93 -4.63
CA LEU A 165 15.03 -2.73 -4.04
C LEU A 165 16.34 -3.02 -3.33
N ALA A 166 16.42 -4.09 -2.52
CA ALA A 166 17.63 -4.48 -1.82
C ALA A 166 18.79 -4.79 -2.79
N LEU A 167 18.50 -5.40 -3.94
CA LEU A 167 19.51 -5.66 -4.98
C LEU A 167 20.08 -4.35 -5.52
N ILE A 168 19.21 -3.41 -5.90
CA ILE A 168 19.61 -2.12 -6.47
C ILE A 168 20.31 -1.25 -5.43
N GLU A 169 19.84 -1.23 -4.19
CA GLU A 169 20.49 -0.56 -3.06
C GLU A 169 21.91 -1.10 -2.85
N ALA A 170 22.10 -2.42 -2.86
CA ALA A 170 23.42 -3.02 -2.72
C ALA A 170 24.36 -2.64 -3.88
N ALA A 171 23.84 -2.58 -5.11
CA ALA A 171 24.60 -2.23 -6.30
C ALA A 171 24.98 -0.73 -6.33
N THR A 172 24.10 0.14 -5.86
CA THR A 172 24.26 1.60 -5.96
C THR A 172 24.80 2.25 -4.68
N ARG A 173 24.63 1.59 -3.52
CA ARG A 173 24.76 2.14 -2.16
C ARG A 173 23.84 3.33 -1.88
N VAL A 174 22.73 3.40 -2.58
CA VAL A 174 21.70 4.44 -2.42
C VAL A 174 20.44 3.78 -1.89
N GLU A 175 20.00 4.22 -0.72
CA GLU A 175 18.72 3.77 -0.14
C GLU A 175 17.54 4.34 -0.94
N PRO A 176 16.52 3.53 -1.26
CA PRO A 176 15.32 4.00 -1.94
C PRO A 176 14.44 4.82 -0.99
N ILE A 177 13.80 5.83 -1.56
CA ILE A 177 12.66 6.50 -0.91
C ILE A 177 11.46 5.57 -1.00
N ILE A 178 11.13 4.91 0.10
CA ILE A 178 9.97 4.01 0.17
C ILE A 178 8.68 4.83 0.35
N ILE A 179 7.70 4.57 -0.51
CA ILE A 179 6.41 5.28 -0.53
C ILE A 179 5.35 4.60 0.33
N GLY A 180 5.16 3.29 0.11
CA GLY A 180 4.10 2.50 0.73
C GLY A 180 4.23 2.33 2.24
N LYS A 181 3.23 1.67 2.83
CA LYS A 181 3.17 1.35 4.26
C LYS A 181 4.43 0.57 4.66
N PRO A 182 5.07 0.87 5.81
CA PRO A 182 4.58 1.72 6.90
C PRO A 182 5.01 3.21 6.84
N LYS A 183 5.40 3.73 5.67
CA LYS A 183 5.99 5.08 5.57
C LYS A 183 4.93 6.18 5.62
N ALA A 184 5.35 7.34 6.14
CA ALA A 184 4.50 8.51 6.31
C ALA A 184 3.93 9.05 4.99
N ILE A 185 4.62 8.82 3.86
CA ILE A 185 4.25 9.39 2.55
C ILE A 185 2.84 8.94 2.15
N ILE A 186 2.60 7.63 2.06
CA ILE A 186 1.27 7.11 1.72
C ILE A 186 0.23 7.45 2.79
N MET A 187 0.60 7.40 4.07
CA MET A 187 -0.34 7.64 5.18
C MET A 187 -0.82 9.08 5.24
N ASN A 188 0.06 10.05 4.99
CA ASN A 188 -0.27 11.47 5.00
C ASN A 188 -1.16 11.85 3.81
N LYS A 189 -0.85 11.32 2.61
CA LYS A 189 -1.69 11.54 1.43
C LYS A 189 -3.05 10.86 1.57
N ALA A 190 -3.09 9.65 2.12
CA ALA A 190 -4.34 8.95 2.43
C ALA A 190 -5.22 9.77 3.39
N LEU A 191 -4.63 10.36 4.43
CA LEU A 191 -5.34 11.22 5.38
C LEU A 191 -5.83 12.53 4.73
N GLU A 192 -5.03 13.13 3.85
CA GLU A 192 -5.39 14.34 3.08
C GLU A 192 -6.63 14.07 2.22
N ILE A 193 -6.67 12.94 1.51
CA ILE A 193 -7.81 12.51 0.70
C ILE A 193 -9.03 12.22 1.58
N LEU A 194 -8.83 11.55 2.71
CA LEU A 194 -9.92 11.19 3.63
C LEU A 194 -10.53 12.42 4.33
N GLY A 195 -9.76 13.49 4.51
CA GLY A 195 -10.23 14.77 5.04
C GLY A 195 -10.58 14.76 6.54
N THR A 196 -10.03 13.82 7.31
CA THR A 196 -10.27 13.68 8.76
C THR A 196 -9.04 14.04 9.58
N GLU A 197 -9.21 14.25 10.89
CA GLU A 197 -8.09 14.45 11.80
C GLU A 197 -7.44 13.12 12.16
N ARG A 198 -6.11 13.07 12.16
CA ARG A 198 -5.31 11.87 12.47
C ARG A 198 -5.76 11.12 13.74
N CYS A 199 -6.04 11.84 14.83
CA CYS A 199 -6.48 11.25 16.09
C CYS A 199 -7.92 10.71 16.06
N GLN A 200 -8.68 11.01 15.00
CA GLN A 200 -10.04 10.52 14.73
C GLN A 200 -10.07 9.51 13.57
N THR A 201 -8.92 9.16 13.01
CA THR A 201 -8.78 8.22 11.89
C THR A 201 -8.09 6.95 12.37
N ILE A 202 -8.74 5.80 12.22
CA ILE A 202 -8.15 4.51 12.59
C ILE A 202 -7.59 3.78 11.38
N VAL A 203 -6.42 3.17 11.55
CA VAL A 203 -5.81 2.26 10.57
C VAL A 203 -6.25 0.83 10.87
N VAL A 204 -6.90 0.19 9.91
CA VAL A 204 -7.42 -1.18 9.99
C VAL A 204 -6.59 -2.07 9.07
N GLY A 205 -6.04 -3.15 9.60
CA GLY A 205 -5.28 -4.10 8.78
C GLY A 205 -4.95 -5.40 9.51
N ASP A 206 -4.38 -6.35 8.77
CA ASP A 206 -3.99 -7.67 9.28
C ASP A 206 -2.48 -7.88 9.37
N ASN A 207 -1.69 -6.95 8.84
CA ASN A 207 -0.24 -7.06 8.83
C ASN A 207 0.39 -6.07 9.80
N TYR A 208 0.98 -6.59 10.88
CA TYR A 208 1.63 -5.78 11.90
C TYR A 208 2.80 -4.95 11.35
N LEU A 209 3.60 -5.51 10.43
CA LEU A 209 4.82 -4.86 9.92
C LEU A 209 4.52 -3.69 8.99
N THR A 210 3.37 -3.70 8.32
CA THR A 210 2.93 -2.63 7.42
C THR A 210 1.84 -1.79 8.05
N ASP A 211 0.67 -2.34 8.36
CA ASP A 211 -0.53 -1.57 8.70
C ASP A 211 -0.46 -0.99 10.10
N ILE A 212 -0.21 -1.87 11.08
CA ILE A 212 -0.15 -1.44 12.49
C ILE A 212 1.09 -0.60 12.72
N THR A 213 2.23 -1.00 12.16
CA THR A 213 3.45 -0.18 12.21
C THR A 213 3.25 1.16 11.50
N ALA A 214 2.45 1.23 10.43
CA ALA A 214 2.08 2.51 9.82
C ALA A 214 1.30 3.38 10.80
N GLY A 215 0.30 2.81 11.48
CA GLY A 215 -0.47 3.59 12.45
C GLY A 215 0.40 4.09 13.61
N ILE A 216 1.14 3.18 14.27
CA ILE A 216 2.01 3.51 15.41
C ILE A 216 3.07 4.56 15.05
N LYS A 217 3.80 4.38 13.94
CA LYS A 217 4.89 5.31 13.57
C LYS A 217 4.41 6.65 13.04
N ASN A 218 3.14 6.75 12.69
CA ASN A 218 2.54 7.96 12.15
C ASN A 218 1.38 8.45 13.02
N ASP A 219 1.36 8.11 14.32
CA ASP A 219 0.41 8.57 15.33
C ASP A 219 -1.08 8.40 14.98
N PHE A 220 -1.44 7.33 14.28
CA PHE A 220 -2.83 6.92 14.11
C PHE A 220 -3.21 5.84 15.13
N PRO A 221 -4.44 5.89 15.65
CA PRO A 221 -5.10 4.73 16.23
C PRO A 221 -5.04 3.51 15.29
N THR A 222 -4.97 2.31 15.86
CA THR A 222 -4.78 1.05 15.12
C THR A 222 -5.77 -0.04 15.52
N LEU A 223 -6.27 -0.76 14.52
CA LEU A 223 -7.05 -1.99 14.68
C LEU A 223 -6.38 -3.11 13.88
N LEU A 224 -5.89 -4.10 14.62
CA LEU A 224 -5.37 -5.34 14.05
C LEU A 224 -6.49 -6.38 13.97
N VAL A 225 -6.74 -6.92 12.78
CA VAL A 225 -7.58 -8.12 12.60
C VAL A 225 -6.73 -9.33 12.24
N THR A 226 -6.88 -10.44 12.97
CA THR A 226 -5.99 -11.61 12.81
C THR A 226 -6.42 -12.59 11.71
N THR A 227 -7.03 -12.09 10.63
CA THR A 227 -7.54 -12.87 9.50
C THR A 227 -6.47 -13.17 8.44
N GLY A 228 -5.42 -12.35 8.38
CA GLY A 228 -4.40 -12.37 7.33
C GLY A 228 -3.00 -12.78 7.79
N PHE A 229 -2.04 -11.86 7.62
CA PHE A 229 -0.61 -12.08 7.79
C PHE A 229 -0.23 -12.35 9.25
N THR A 230 -0.51 -11.42 10.16
CA THR A 230 -0.21 -11.58 11.59
C THR A 230 -1.20 -12.54 12.24
N LYS A 231 -0.68 -13.62 12.82
CA LYS A 231 -1.47 -14.66 13.49
C LYS A 231 -1.82 -14.25 14.92
N ALA A 232 -2.96 -14.77 15.40
CA ALA A 232 -3.43 -14.51 16.77
C ALA A 232 -2.40 -14.88 17.86
N GLU A 233 -1.63 -15.95 17.65
CA GLU A 233 -0.57 -16.39 18.55
C GLU A 233 0.63 -15.43 18.63
N GLU A 234 0.85 -14.61 17.60
CA GLU A 234 1.94 -13.63 17.55
C GLU A 234 1.61 -12.36 18.34
N VAL A 235 0.30 -12.05 18.51
CA VAL A 235 -0.19 -10.81 19.12
C VAL A 235 0.40 -10.56 20.51
N ALA A 236 0.54 -11.62 21.32
CA ALA A 236 1.05 -11.51 22.69
C ALA A 236 2.51 -11.03 22.74
N ASN A 237 3.28 -11.24 21.67
CA ASN A 237 4.70 -10.95 21.58
C ASN A 237 5.02 -9.71 20.74
N LEU A 238 4.00 -8.99 20.27
CA LEU A 238 4.21 -7.76 19.50
C LEU A 238 4.91 -6.69 20.36
N PRO A 239 5.94 -6.02 19.83
CA PRO A 239 6.77 -5.10 20.61
C PRO A 239 6.00 -3.85 21.07
N VAL A 240 5.06 -3.39 20.25
CA VAL A 240 4.10 -2.34 20.59
C VAL A 240 2.72 -2.88 20.27
N LYS A 241 1.79 -2.79 21.23
CA LYS A 241 0.45 -3.34 21.03
C LYS A 241 -0.38 -2.42 20.12
N PRO A 242 -1.17 -2.97 19.19
CA PRO A 242 -2.25 -2.22 18.55
C PRO A 242 -3.23 -1.69 19.59
N ASP A 243 -3.94 -0.60 19.30
CA ASP A 243 -4.97 -0.05 20.19
C ASP A 243 -6.14 -1.03 20.33
N HIS A 244 -6.50 -1.70 19.22
CA HIS A 244 -7.55 -2.70 19.14
C HIS A 244 -7.05 -3.95 18.44
N VAL A 245 -7.45 -5.12 18.93
CA VAL A 245 -7.18 -6.42 18.30
C VAL A 245 -8.46 -7.23 18.25
N LEU A 246 -8.84 -7.69 17.07
CA LEU A 246 -10.03 -8.52 16.84
C LEU A 246 -9.67 -9.81 16.10
N SER A 247 -10.40 -10.88 16.40
CA SER A 247 -10.37 -12.07 15.53
C SER A 247 -11.22 -11.92 14.29
N SER A 248 -12.27 -11.09 14.35
CA SER A 248 -13.17 -10.79 13.25
C SER A 248 -13.64 -9.34 13.27
N LEU A 249 -13.77 -8.71 12.11
CA LEU A 249 -14.34 -7.36 11.98
C LEU A 249 -15.82 -7.29 12.38
N ALA A 250 -16.51 -8.43 12.51
CA ALA A 250 -17.88 -8.49 13.03
C ALA A 250 -17.99 -8.12 14.52
N GLU A 251 -16.86 -8.14 15.24
CA GLU A 251 -16.79 -7.76 16.65
C GLU A 251 -16.67 -6.24 16.85
N TRP A 252 -16.47 -5.48 15.77
CA TRP A 252 -16.31 -4.03 15.85
C TRP A 252 -17.63 -3.32 16.13
N ASP A 253 -17.67 -2.59 17.25
CA ASP A 253 -18.80 -1.78 17.65
C ASP A 253 -18.57 -0.31 17.26
N PHE A 254 -19.25 0.13 16.19
CA PHE A 254 -19.20 1.51 15.68
C PHE A 254 -19.90 2.54 16.58
N ASP A 255 -20.67 2.11 17.58
CA ASP A 255 -21.33 3.00 18.53
C ASP A 255 -20.48 3.22 19.79
N ALA A 256 -19.61 2.24 20.11
CA ALA A 256 -18.62 2.35 21.18
C ALA A 256 -17.28 2.95 20.73
N ASN A 257 -16.88 2.69 19.48
CA ASN A 257 -15.56 2.99 18.92
C ASN A 257 -15.57 3.93 17.73
#